data_AF-A0A7X9L6K3-F1
#
_entry.id   AF-A0A7X9L6K3-F1
#
_cell.length_a   1.000
_cell.length_b   1.000
_cell.length_c   1.000
_cell.angle_alpha   90.00
_cell.angle_beta   90.00
_cell.angle_gamma   90.00
#
_symmetry.space_group_name_H-M   'P 1'
#
loop_
_entity.id
_entity.type
_entity.pdbx_description
1 polymer ?
#
loop_
_entity_poly.entity_id
_entity_poly.type
_entity_poly.pdbx_seq_one_letter_code
_entity_poly.pdbx_strand_id
1 'polypeptide(L)'
;MGFENPPMTWRQLERTLSNTGDQAPDEAPFSWKRGPYQPPEIRRPTGAVPYAELHAHSSFSFLDGASSPAALIEQAERLGLHGMAITDHDGFYGVVRFAEAAEVRS
;
A
#
# COMPACT_ATOMS: atom_id res chain seq x y z
N MET A 1 -37.43 -11.32 2.57
CA MET A 1 -36.46 -10.40 1.93
C MET A 1 -36.05 -11.05 0.62
N GLY A 2 -36.50 -10.51 -0.52
CA GLY A 2 -36.23 -11.08 -1.84
C GLY A 2 -34.88 -10.61 -2.37
N PHE A 3 -34.11 -11.51 -2.96
CA PHE A 3 -32.88 -11.18 -3.66
C PHE A 3 -33.27 -10.74 -5.09
N GLU A 4 -33.38 -9.44 -5.35
CA GLU A 4 -33.55 -8.93 -6.71
C GLU A 4 -32.23 -9.07 -7.45
N ASN A 5 -32.18 -10.00 -8.41
CA ASN A 5 -31.00 -10.17 -9.24
C ASN A 5 -31.07 -9.14 -10.40
N PRO A 6 -30.14 -8.18 -10.49
CA PRO A 6 -30.09 -7.24 -11.60
C PRO A 6 -29.96 -7.99 -12.94
N PRO A 7 -30.49 -7.44 -14.06
CA PRO A 7 -30.38 -8.04 -15.38
C PRO A 7 -28.96 -7.84 -15.94
N MET A 8 -27.98 -8.52 -15.34
CA MET A 8 -26.60 -8.56 -15.79
C MET A 8 -26.30 -9.88 -16.50
N THR A 9 -25.54 -9.81 -17.59
CA THR A 9 -25.02 -10.99 -18.26
C THR A 9 -23.96 -11.69 -17.40
N TRP A 10 -23.75 -12.98 -17.60
CA TRP A 10 -22.68 -13.73 -16.92
C TRP A 10 -21.31 -13.03 -17.05
N ARG A 11 -20.98 -12.54 -18.25
CA ARG A 11 -19.72 -11.79 -18.49
C ARG A 11 -19.61 -10.49 -17.68
N GLN A 12 -20.73 -9.82 -17.40
CA GLN A 12 -20.73 -8.60 -16.57
C GLN A 12 -20.56 -8.94 -15.10
N LEU A 13 -21.29 -9.96 -14.61
CA LEU A 13 -21.14 -10.47 -13.24
C LEU A 13 -19.70 -10.94 -12.98
N GLU A 14 -19.15 -11.75 -13.88
CA GLU A 14 -17.77 -12.23 -13.84
C GLU A 14 -16.79 -11.06 -13.76
N ARG A 15 -16.91 -10.05 -14.64
CA ARG A 15 -16.02 -8.88 -14.63
C ARG A 15 -16.11 -8.07 -13.33
N THR A 16 -17.30 -7.92 -12.77
CA THR A 16 -17.51 -7.22 -11.50
C THR A 16 -16.90 -7.98 -10.32
N LEU A 17 -17.07 -9.30 -10.27
CA LEU A 17 -16.56 -10.13 -9.18
C LEU A 17 -15.07 -10.41 -9.29
N SER A 18 -14.55 -10.56 -10.51
CA SER A 18 -13.13 -10.81 -10.77
C SER A 18 -12.26 -9.57 -10.58
N ASN A 19 -12.84 -8.41 -10.22
CA ASN A 19 -12.15 -7.15 -9.97
C ASN A 19 -10.98 -6.90 -10.94
N THR A 20 -11.19 -7.18 -12.22
CA THR A 20 -10.18 -7.10 -13.29
C THR A 20 -10.03 -5.66 -13.78
N GLY A 21 -10.10 -4.69 -12.87
CA GLY A 21 -9.80 -3.30 -13.15
C GLY A 21 -8.30 -3.06 -12.99
N ASP A 22 -7.71 -2.24 -13.85
CA ASP A 22 -6.30 -1.83 -13.82
C ASP A 22 -5.87 -1.08 -12.53
N GLN A 23 -6.78 -0.92 -11.55
CA GLN A 23 -6.58 -0.18 -10.30
C GLN A 23 -7.00 -0.98 -9.07
N ALA A 24 -6.74 -2.28 -9.05
CA ALA A 24 -6.82 -3.03 -7.80
C ALA A 24 -5.81 -2.42 -6.80
N PRO A 25 -6.17 -2.20 -5.52
CA PRO A 25 -5.21 -1.68 -4.55
C PRO A 25 -4.00 -2.63 -4.49
N ASP A 26 -2.79 -2.10 -4.68
CA ASP A 26 -1.53 -2.88 -4.65
C ASP A 26 -1.38 -3.75 -3.38
N GLU A 27 -2.12 -3.39 -2.34
CA GLU A 27 -2.04 -3.96 -1.02
C GLU A 27 -3.13 -5.01 -0.71
N ALA A 28 -4.15 -5.16 -1.56
CA ALA A 28 -5.27 -6.06 -1.31
C ALA A 28 -4.92 -7.55 -1.50
N PRO A 29 -5.56 -8.46 -0.73
CA PRO A 29 -5.22 -9.88 -0.74
C PRO A 29 -5.84 -10.58 -1.95
N PHE A 30 -5.18 -10.49 -3.10
CA PHE A 30 -5.55 -11.24 -4.30
C PHE A 30 -4.74 -12.53 -4.45
N SER A 31 -5.30 -13.50 -5.17
CA SER A 31 -4.66 -14.80 -5.43
C SER A 31 -3.64 -14.77 -6.57
N TRP A 32 -3.60 -13.71 -7.37
CA TRP A 32 -2.62 -13.53 -8.45
C TRP A 32 -1.37 -12.80 -7.98
N LYS A 33 -0.27 -13.01 -8.71
CA LYS A 33 1.00 -12.35 -8.45
C LYS A 33 0.84 -10.83 -8.62
N ARG A 34 1.27 -10.06 -7.61
CA ARG A 34 1.32 -8.60 -7.67
C ARG A 34 2.33 -8.14 -8.75
N GLY A 35 2.00 -7.06 -9.42
CA GLY A 35 2.96 -6.34 -10.28
C GLY A 35 4.08 -5.69 -9.47
N PRO A 36 5.12 -5.16 -10.16
CA PRO A 36 6.11 -4.32 -9.50
C PRO A 36 5.44 -3.06 -8.94
N TYR A 37 5.92 -2.59 -7.78
CA TYR A 37 5.46 -1.34 -7.18
C TYR A 37 5.70 -0.16 -8.14
N GLN A 38 4.70 0.71 -8.27
CA GLN A 38 4.80 1.93 -9.08
C GLN A 38 4.75 3.17 -8.17
N PRO A 39 5.84 3.94 -8.07
CA PRO A 39 5.88 5.12 -7.23
C PRO A 39 5.03 6.26 -7.82
N PRO A 40 4.20 6.97 -7.04
CA PRO A 40 3.68 8.26 -7.47
C PRO A 40 4.82 9.29 -7.56
N GLU A 41 4.63 10.30 -8.41
CA GLU A 41 5.51 11.46 -8.48
C GLU A 41 5.40 12.27 -7.19
N ILE A 42 6.51 12.37 -6.45
CA ILE A 42 6.58 13.07 -5.15
C ILE A 42 7.68 14.12 -5.22
N ARG A 43 7.32 15.37 -4.93
CA ARG A 43 8.28 16.46 -4.77
C ARG A 43 8.71 16.57 -3.31
N ARG A 44 9.99 16.31 -3.04
CA ARG A 44 10.60 16.56 -1.72
C ARG A 44 10.70 18.07 -1.41
N PRO A 45 10.50 18.47 -0.14
CA PRO A 45 10.71 19.85 0.30
C PRO A 45 12.21 20.21 0.33
N THR A 46 12.55 21.42 -0.14
CA THR A 46 13.91 21.99 -0.01
C THR A 46 14.06 22.64 1.36
N GLY A 47 14.77 21.98 2.28
CA GLY A 47 15.02 22.51 3.64
C GLY A 47 14.27 21.80 4.77
N ALA A 48 13.88 20.53 4.58
CA ALA A 48 13.39 19.72 5.70
C ALA A 48 14.46 19.58 6.79
N VAL A 49 14.02 19.66 8.04
CA VAL A 49 14.87 19.34 9.19
C VAL A 49 15.28 17.86 9.10
N PRO A 50 16.56 17.51 9.29
CA PRO A 50 16.98 16.11 9.34
C PRO A 50 16.22 15.34 10.41
N TYR A 51 15.35 14.45 9.97
CA TYR A 51 14.52 13.62 10.84
C TYR A 51 14.38 12.22 10.26
N ALA A 52 14.46 11.22 11.13
CA ALA A 52 14.19 9.84 10.79
C ALA A 52 13.11 9.30 11.73
N GLU A 53 12.07 8.70 11.16
CA GLU A 53 11.04 7.99 11.94
C GLU A 53 11.54 6.57 12.19
N LEU A 54 11.66 6.17 13.46
CA LEU A 54 12.22 4.86 13.82
C LEU A 54 11.18 3.94 14.47
N HIS A 55 9.95 4.43 14.69
CA HIS A 55 8.87 3.68 15.31
C HIS A 55 7.55 3.98 14.58
N ALA A 56 7.27 3.20 13.55
CA ALA A 56 6.01 3.29 12.80
C ALA A 56 5.38 1.91 12.62
N HIS A 57 4.05 1.85 12.70
CA HIS A 57 3.27 0.63 12.49
C HIS A 57 2.54 0.70 11.15
N SER A 58 2.72 -0.34 10.32
CA SER A 58 2.01 -0.47 9.05
C SER A 58 0.68 -1.22 9.24
N SER A 59 -0.13 -1.30 8.19
CA SER A 59 -1.37 -2.08 8.17
C SER A 59 -1.17 -3.58 8.42
N PHE A 60 0.07 -4.06 8.48
CA PHE A 60 0.41 -5.41 8.92
C PHE A 60 0.46 -5.58 10.45
N SER A 61 0.49 -4.48 11.20
CA SER A 61 0.22 -4.46 12.64
C SER A 61 -1.29 -4.48 12.87
N PHE A 62 -1.85 -5.65 13.18
CA PHE A 62 -3.29 -5.84 13.26
C PHE A 62 -3.96 -4.91 14.30
N LEU A 63 -4.97 -4.15 13.86
CA LEU A 63 -5.70 -3.14 14.66
C LEU A 63 -4.82 -2.04 15.29
N ASP A 64 -3.59 -1.89 14.79
CA ASP A 64 -2.60 -1.00 15.39
C ASP A 64 -1.93 -0.09 14.33
N GLY A 65 -1.78 -0.57 13.10
CA GLY A 65 -1.44 0.28 11.96
C GLY A 65 -2.56 0.34 10.92
N ALA A 66 -2.74 1.52 10.32
CA ALA A 66 -3.77 1.76 9.30
C ALA A 66 -3.17 1.96 7.90
N SER A 67 -1.95 2.49 7.82
CA SER A 67 -1.30 2.85 6.56
C SER A 67 -0.50 1.68 6.00
N SER A 68 -0.57 1.49 4.68
CA SER A 68 0.28 0.50 4.01
C SER A 68 1.77 0.87 4.10
N PRO A 69 2.69 -0.11 4.02
CA PRO A 69 4.12 0.15 3.96
C PRO A 69 4.51 1.13 2.84
N ALA A 70 3.91 1.00 1.64
CA ALA A 70 4.13 1.91 0.53
C ALA A 70 3.65 3.34 0.84
N ALA A 71 2.45 3.50 1.41
CA ALA A 71 1.93 4.81 1.79
C ALA A 71 2.80 5.50 2.86
N LEU A 72 3.35 4.74 3.81
CA LEU A 72 4.28 5.27 4.81
C LEU A 72 5.54 5.85 4.17
N ILE A 73 6.17 5.11 3.23
CA ILE A 73 7.32 5.61 2.46
C ILE A 73 6.94 6.85 1.64
N GLU A 74 5.80 6.84 0.96
CA GLU A 74 5.35 7.99 0.18
C GLU A 74 5.14 9.24 1.04
N GLN A 75 4.61 9.10 2.25
CA GLN A 75 4.52 10.21 3.20
C GLN A 75 5.89 10.63 3.72
N ALA A 76 6.79 9.70 4.00
CA ALA A 76 8.16 10.00 4.43
C ALA A 76 8.87 10.89 3.40
N GLU A 77 8.73 10.57 2.13
CA GLU A 77 9.26 11.35 1.01
C GLU A 77 8.61 12.73 0.88
N ARG A 78 7.28 12.81 0.97
CA ARG A 78 6.55 14.09 0.92
C ARG A 78 6.99 15.04 2.04
N LEU A 79 7.31 14.49 3.20
CA LEU A 79 7.78 15.24 4.36
C LEU A 79 9.30 15.49 4.35
N GLY A 80 10.05 14.82 3.47
CA GLY A 80 11.51 14.96 3.39
C GLY A 80 12.28 14.25 4.50
N LEU A 81 11.75 13.14 5.03
CA LEU A 81 12.43 12.33 6.02
C LEU A 81 13.77 11.81 5.47
N HIS A 82 14.77 11.76 6.34
CA HIS A 82 16.10 11.23 6.05
C HIS A 82 16.17 9.71 6.24
N GLY A 83 15.22 9.14 6.96
CA GLY A 83 15.10 7.70 7.15
C GLY A 83 13.73 7.33 7.72
N MET A 84 13.35 6.08 7.54
CA MET A 84 12.14 5.51 8.12
C MET A 84 12.39 4.04 8.49
N ALA A 85 11.84 3.60 9.62
CA ALA A 85 11.71 2.21 9.99
C ALA A 85 10.24 1.86 10.24
N ILE A 86 9.87 0.62 9.92
CA ILE A 86 8.61 0.02 10.36
C ILE A 86 8.90 -1.03 11.43
N THR A 87 8.14 -0.97 12.51
CA THR A 87 8.27 -1.81 13.70
C THR A 87 6.96 -2.53 13.93
N ASP A 88 6.56 -3.38 12.99
CA ASP A 88 5.26 -4.05 13.04
C ASP A 88 5.15 -4.99 14.25
N HIS A 89 3.93 -5.12 14.79
CA HIS A 89 3.65 -6.02 15.90
C HIS A 89 3.81 -7.49 15.49
N ASP A 90 4.57 -8.22 16.31
CA ASP A 90 4.73 -9.68 16.26
C ASP A 90 5.17 -10.26 14.90
N GLY A 91 5.76 -9.45 14.01
CA GLY A 91 6.26 -9.94 12.74
C GLY A 91 6.80 -8.89 11.78
N PHE A 92 7.25 -9.37 10.61
CA PHE A 92 7.83 -8.57 9.52
C PHE A 92 7.02 -8.71 8.23
N TYR A 93 5.71 -8.88 8.33
CA TYR A 93 4.86 -9.22 7.18
C TYR A 93 4.84 -8.13 6.10
N GLY A 94 5.01 -6.87 6.49
CA GLY A 94 5.09 -5.72 5.58
C GLY A 94 6.48 -5.44 4.99
N VAL A 95 7.54 -6.13 5.43
CA VAL A 95 8.94 -5.71 5.17
C VAL A 95 9.32 -5.73 3.69
N VAL A 96 8.85 -6.72 2.93
CA VAL A 96 9.15 -6.81 1.49
C VAL A 96 8.47 -5.66 0.74
N ARG A 97 7.24 -5.31 1.11
CA ARG A 97 6.51 -4.18 0.52
C ARG A 97 7.18 -2.85 0.85
N PHE A 98 7.65 -2.71 2.09
CA PHE A 98 8.41 -1.56 2.54
C PHE A 98 9.71 -1.40 1.74
N ALA A 99 10.48 -2.49 1.61
CA ALA A 99 11.74 -2.48 0.88
C ALA A 99 11.56 -2.14 -0.61
N GLU A 100 10.58 -2.75 -1.28
CA GLU A 100 10.27 -2.44 -2.68
C GLU A 100 9.88 -0.96 -2.87
N ALA A 101 9.11 -0.37 -1.95
CA ALA A 101 8.72 1.04 -2.04
C ALA A 101 9.90 2.00 -1.77
N ALA A 102 10.85 1.59 -0.91
CA ALA A 102 12.04 2.35 -0.57
C ALA A 102 13.13 2.27 -1.67
N GLU A 103 13.33 1.10 -2.28
CA GLU A 103 14.38 0.87 -3.29
C GLU A 103 14.18 1.73 -4.54
N VAL A 104 12.94 1.96 -4.97
CA VAL A 104 12.66 2.81 -6.12
C VAL A 104 13.05 4.28 -5.89
N ARG A 105 13.42 4.65 -4.65
CA ARG A 105 13.70 6.02 -4.22
C ARG A 105 15.08 6.22 -3.58
N SER A 106 15.92 5.18 -3.50
CA SER A 106 17.28 5.23 -2.95
C SER A 106 18.30 5.80 -3.92
#